data_AF-A0A8X6JC96-F1
#
_entry.id   AF-A0A8X6JC96-F1
#
_cell.length_a   1.000
_cell.length_b   1.000
_cell.length_c   1.000
_cell.angle_alpha   90.00
_cell.angle_beta   90.00
_cell.angle_gamma   90.00
#
_symmetry.space_group_name_H-M   'P 1'
#
loop_
_entity.id
_entity.type
_entity.pdbx_description
1 polymer ?
#
loop_
_entity_poly.entity_id
_entity_poly.type
_entity_poly.pdbx_seq_one_letter_code
_entity_poly.pdbx_strand_id
1 'polypeptide(L)'
;MKEIITLLTGTLRTFQVHACDGNELQIECWPNTVINIYLAQYGRQVPSHQLCPPEGVTDGDLSMLNDTTNCLSTHALRTVEESCRDQRICNVKTSPQTFGYDPCPGVRKYAEVAYKCRPSE
;
A
#
# COMPACT_ATOMS: atom_id res chain seq x y z
N MET A 1 25.74 21.48 -4.06
CA MET A 1 26.17 20.06 -4.25
C MET A 1 25.53 19.08 -3.27
N LYS A 2 25.52 19.33 -1.94
CA LYS A 2 24.89 18.43 -0.96
C LYS A 2 23.40 18.17 -1.23
N GLU A 3 22.63 19.21 -1.56
CA GLU A 3 21.20 19.10 -1.85
C GLU A 3 20.89 18.25 -3.09
N ILE A 4 21.68 18.42 -4.15
CA ILE A 4 21.55 17.61 -5.38
C ILE A 4 21.86 16.13 -5.08
N ILE A 5 22.90 15.84 -4.29
CA ILE A 5 23.22 14.46 -3.90
C ILE A 5 22.10 13.88 -3.03
N THR A 6 21.56 14.63 -2.06
CA THR A 6 20.42 14.19 -1.24
C THR A 6 19.19 13.89 -2.08
N LEU A 7 18.86 14.76 -3.04
CA LEU A 7 17.75 14.54 -3.99
C LEU A 7 18.00 13.30 -4.85
N LEU A 8 19.18 13.14 -5.44
CA LEU A 8 19.53 11.97 -6.27
C LEU A 8 19.53 10.66 -5.48
N THR A 9 19.98 10.67 -4.21
CA THR A 9 19.88 9.47 -3.35
C THR A 9 18.43 9.20 -2.90
N GLY A 10 17.64 10.26 -2.69
CA GLY A 10 16.23 10.16 -2.33
C GLY A 10 15.37 9.58 -3.45
N THR A 11 15.72 9.87 -4.71
CA THR A 11 14.98 9.36 -5.88
C THR A 11 15.29 7.91 -6.21
N LEU A 12 16.42 7.39 -5.72
CA LEU A 12 16.78 5.97 -5.84
C LEU A 12 16.12 5.10 -4.77
N ARG A 13 15.70 5.70 -3.64
CA ARG A 13 15.08 4.99 -2.52
C ARG A 13 13.66 4.53 -2.87
N THR A 14 13.38 3.26 -2.61
CA THR A 14 12.02 2.71 -2.62
C THR A 14 11.43 2.84 -1.22
N PHE A 15 10.22 3.36 -1.16
CA PHE A 15 9.39 3.42 0.04
C PHE A 15 8.32 2.35 -0.03
N GLN A 16 7.93 1.81 1.12
CA GLN A 16 6.84 0.86 1.26
C GLN A 16 5.85 1.38 2.29
N VAL A 17 4.57 1.34 1.94
CA VAL A 17 3.46 1.67 2.83
C VAL A 17 2.36 0.63 2.66
N HIS A 18 1.56 0.46 3.70
CA HIS A 18 0.41 -0.42 3.68
C HIS A 18 -0.76 0.20 4.44
N ALA A 19 -1.97 -0.26 4.13
CA ALA A 19 -3.17 0.05 4.88
C ALA A 19 -4.12 -1.16 4.86
N CYS A 20 -4.77 -1.40 5.99
CA CYS A 20 -5.76 -2.47 6.14
C CYS A 20 -7.10 -2.10 5.51
N ASP A 21 -7.93 -3.09 5.21
CA ASP A 21 -9.33 -2.87 4.84
C ASP A 21 -10.02 -1.88 5.77
N GLY A 22 -10.67 -0.88 5.18
CA GLY A 22 -11.35 0.20 5.88
C GLY A 22 -10.45 1.36 6.29
N ASN A 23 -9.13 1.26 6.18
CA ASN A 23 -8.20 2.35 6.49
C ASN A 23 -7.83 3.15 5.24
N GLU A 24 -7.15 4.28 5.45
CA GLU A 24 -6.64 5.12 4.38
C GLU A 24 -5.16 4.83 4.15
N LEU A 25 -4.80 4.59 2.89
CA LEU A 25 -3.42 4.47 2.43
C LEU A 25 -2.89 5.86 2.11
N GLN A 26 -1.95 6.34 2.91
CA GLN A 26 -1.29 7.64 2.71
C GLN A 26 0.08 7.45 2.07
N ILE A 27 0.30 8.12 0.93
CA ILE A 27 1.58 8.16 0.22
C ILE A 27 2.04 9.61 0.17
N GLU A 28 3.27 9.88 0.61
CA GLU A 28 3.83 11.22 0.57
C GLU A 28 5.27 11.21 0.08
N CYS A 29 5.57 12.22 -0.75
CA CYS A 29 6.88 12.59 -1.22
C CYS A 29 7.29 13.97 -0.69
N TRP A 30 8.60 14.21 -0.67
CA TRP A 30 9.17 15.50 -0.25
C TRP A 30 8.81 16.64 -1.21
N PRO A 31 8.97 17.91 -0.80
CA PRO A 31 8.80 19.05 -1.70
C PRO A 31 9.59 18.91 -3.00
N ASN A 32 9.02 19.37 -4.12
CA ASN A 32 9.59 19.30 -5.48
C ASN A 32 9.82 17.88 -6.01
N THR A 33 9.15 16.88 -5.43
CA THR A 33 9.11 15.51 -5.94
C THR A 33 7.67 15.02 -6.03
N VAL A 34 7.45 14.08 -6.96
CA VAL A 34 6.15 13.45 -7.19
C VAL A 34 6.25 11.94 -7.06
N ILE A 35 5.11 11.34 -6.71
CA ILE A 35 4.95 9.91 -6.52
C ILE A 35 5.07 9.20 -7.87
N ASN A 36 5.91 8.17 -7.90
CA ASN A 36 5.99 7.18 -8.96
C ASN A 36 5.78 5.80 -8.34
N ILE A 37 4.68 5.14 -8.68
CA ILE A 37 4.34 3.82 -8.15
C ILE A 37 5.20 2.77 -8.86
N TYR A 38 5.76 1.85 -8.08
CA TYR A 38 6.57 0.73 -8.60
C TYR A 38 5.82 -0.59 -8.49
N LEU A 39 5.09 -0.78 -7.40
CA LEU A 39 4.24 -1.94 -7.15
C LEU A 39 3.05 -1.50 -6.31
N ALA A 40 1.88 -2.06 -6.60
CA ALA A 40 0.75 -2.05 -5.67
C ALA A 40 0.02 -3.38 -5.72
N GLN A 41 -0.36 -3.86 -4.55
CA GLN A 41 -1.06 -5.12 -4.35
C GLN A 41 -2.19 -4.89 -3.36
N TYR A 42 -3.28 -5.63 -3.53
CA TYR A 42 -4.41 -5.62 -2.60
C TYR A 42 -4.92 -7.04 -2.42
N GLY A 43 -4.92 -7.54 -1.19
CA GLY A 43 -5.18 -8.94 -0.87
C GLY A 43 -4.66 -9.34 0.51
N ARG A 44 -4.33 -10.63 0.72
CA ARG A 44 -3.73 -11.11 1.97
C ARG A 44 -2.68 -12.20 1.76
N GLN A 45 -1.42 -11.83 1.63
CA GLN A 45 -0.33 -12.82 1.46
C GLN A 45 0.34 -13.24 2.76
N VAL A 46 0.06 -12.55 3.86
CA VAL A 46 0.57 -12.89 5.20
C VAL A 46 -0.58 -13.13 6.18
N PRO A 47 -0.38 -14.00 7.20
CA PRO A 47 -1.41 -14.26 8.21
C PRO A 47 -1.89 -13.00 8.93
N SER A 48 -3.16 -12.99 9.34
CA SER A 48 -3.78 -11.88 10.08
C SER A 48 -3.03 -11.44 11.35
N HIS A 49 -2.37 -12.36 12.06
CA HIS A 49 -1.59 -12.00 13.26
C HIS A 49 -0.34 -11.17 12.95
N GLN A 50 0.18 -11.20 11.71
CA GLN A 50 1.36 -10.44 11.31
C GLN A 50 0.99 -9.06 10.75
N LEU A 51 -0.13 -8.99 10.02
CA LEU A 51 -0.57 -7.76 9.39
C LEU A 51 -2.10 -7.67 9.37
N CYS A 52 -2.60 -6.51 9.80
CA CYS A 52 -4.03 -6.24 9.89
C CYS A 52 -4.79 -7.27 10.73
N PRO A 53 -4.44 -7.41 12.03
CA PRO A 53 -5.15 -8.33 12.92
C PRO A 53 -6.62 -7.93 13.05
N PRO A 54 -7.55 -8.88 13.19
CA PRO A 54 -8.94 -8.58 13.48
C PRO A 54 -9.08 -7.84 14.81
N GLU A 55 -9.94 -6.83 14.85
CA GLU A 55 -10.19 -6.05 16.05
C GLU A 55 -10.97 -6.89 17.09
N GLY A 56 -10.53 -6.86 18.35
CA GLY A 56 -11.25 -7.52 19.46
C GLY A 56 -10.93 -9.01 19.68
N VAL A 57 -9.94 -9.58 19.01
CA VAL A 57 -9.51 -10.98 19.23
C VAL A 57 -8.29 -11.00 20.17
N THR A 58 -8.37 -11.77 21.26
CA THR A 58 -7.24 -11.96 22.20
C THR A 58 -6.13 -12.83 21.58
N ASP A 59 -4.87 -12.55 21.90
CA ASP A 59 -3.66 -13.19 21.32
C ASP A 59 -3.71 -14.72 21.21
N GLY A 60 -4.43 -15.41 22.09
CA GLY A 60 -4.56 -16.87 22.07
C GLY A 60 -5.24 -17.44 20.80
N ASP A 61 -6.24 -16.76 20.25
CA ASP A 61 -7.01 -17.21 19.07
C ASP A 61 -6.39 -16.75 17.73
N LEU A 62 -5.59 -15.67 17.75
CA LEU A 62 -4.96 -15.11 16.54
C LEU A 62 -3.94 -16.06 15.90
N SER A 63 -3.28 -16.89 16.71
CA SER A 63 -2.28 -17.85 16.24
C SER A 63 -2.88 -19.05 15.49
N MET A 64 -4.19 -19.31 15.67
CA MET A 64 -4.91 -20.40 14.99
C MET A 64 -5.55 -19.96 13.67
N LEU A 65 -5.65 -18.64 13.41
CA LEU A 65 -6.16 -18.08 12.17
C LEU A 65 -5.04 -18.03 11.11
N ASN A 66 -4.83 -19.16 10.42
CA ASN A 66 -4.02 -19.18 9.20
C ASN A 66 -4.91 -18.88 7.99
N ASP A 67 -5.25 -17.60 7.83
CA ASP A 67 -6.05 -17.05 6.72
C ASP A 67 -5.19 -16.57 5.55
N THR A 68 -3.94 -17.04 5.48
CA THR A 68 -3.03 -16.76 4.37
C THR A 68 -3.68 -17.24 3.08
N THR A 69 -3.93 -16.30 2.17
CA THR A 69 -4.62 -16.59 0.92
C THR A 69 -3.84 -15.92 -0.20
N ASN A 70 -3.38 -16.65 -1.21
CA ASN A 70 -2.70 -16.02 -2.37
C ASN A 70 -3.69 -15.23 -3.27
N CYS A 71 -4.75 -14.65 -2.69
CA CYS A 71 -5.69 -13.76 -3.33
C CYS A 71 -5.04 -12.38 -3.50
N LEU A 72 -4.91 -11.96 -4.75
CA LEU A 72 -4.46 -10.62 -5.10
C LEU A 72 -5.40 -10.04 -6.14
N SER A 73 -5.73 -8.76 -5.98
CA SER A 73 -6.44 -8.00 -7.00
C SER A 73 -5.51 -7.70 -8.17
N THR A 74 -5.97 -7.97 -9.39
CA THR A 74 -5.27 -7.63 -10.63
C THR A 74 -5.39 -6.14 -10.98
N HIS A 75 -6.22 -5.38 -10.27
CA HIS A 75 -6.43 -3.95 -10.51
C HIS A 75 -5.60 -3.04 -9.61
N ALA A 76 -4.96 -3.59 -8.57
CA ALA A 76 -4.30 -2.81 -7.53
C ALA A 76 -3.29 -1.80 -8.07
N LEU A 77 -2.36 -2.23 -8.92
CA LEU A 77 -1.35 -1.37 -9.53
C LEU A 77 -1.98 -0.21 -10.31
N ARG A 78 -2.86 -0.52 -11.26
CA ARG A 78 -3.53 0.47 -12.10
C ARG A 78 -4.32 1.48 -11.26
N THR A 79 -5.12 1.01 -10.30
CA THR A 79 -5.93 1.88 -9.42
C THR A 79 -5.06 2.88 -8.66
N VAL A 80 -3.96 2.43 -8.05
CA VAL A 80 -3.08 3.31 -7.26
C VAL A 80 -2.28 4.23 -8.18
N GLU A 81 -1.79 3.74 -9.32
CA GLU A 81 -1.12 4.56 -10.32
C GLU A 81 -2.03 5.70 -10.81
N GLU A 82 -3.24 5.39 -11.26
CA GLU A 82 -4.22 6.38 -11.72
C GLU A 82 -4.58 7.40 -10.63
N SER A 83 -4.61 6.97 -9.36
CA SER A 83 -4.99 7.83 -8.24
C SER A 83 -3.85 8.70 -7.71
N CYS A 84 -2.60 8.23 -7.79
CA CYS A 84 -1.48 8.83 -7.05
C CYS A 84 -0.32 9.34 -7.89
N ARG A 85 -0.16 8.88 -9.14
CA ARG A 85 0.95 9.33 -9.99
C ARG A 85 0.98 10.84 -10.08
N ASP A 86 2.19 11.40 -10.18
CA ASP A 86 2.41 12.82 -10.45
C ASP A 86 1.88 13.77 -9.35
N GLN A 87 1.40 13.22 -8.22
CA GLN A 87 1.02 13.97 -7.02
C GLN A 87 2.13 13.92 -5.97
N ARG A 88 2.18 14.90 -5.07
CA ARG A 88 3.11 14.89 -3.93
C ARG A 88 2.55 14.12 -2.72
N ILE A 89 1.26 14.27 -2.46
CA ILE A 89 0.51 13.58 -1.41
C ILE A 89 -0.67 12.91 -2.08
N CYS A 90 -0.89 11.64 -1.80
CA CYS A 90 -2.03 10.87 -2.28
C CYS A 90 -2.64 10.07 -1.13
N ASN A 91 -3.97 10.05 -1.06
CA ASN A 91 -4.74 9.25 -0.11
C ASN A 91 -5.69 8.33 -0.88
N VAL A 92 -5.65 7.03 -0.59
CA VAL A 92 -6.50 6.03 -1.23
C VAL A 92 -7.21 5.21 -0.17
N LYS A 93 -8.54 5.13 -0.22
CA LYS A 93 -9.29 4.26 0.67
C LYS A 93 -9.02 2.80 0.34
N THR A 94 -8.56 2.01 1.32
CA THR A 94 -8.38 0.57 1.13
C THR A 94 -9.71 -0.16 1.28
N SER A 95 -10.31 -0.50 0.15
CA SER A 95 -11.57 -1.25 0.11
C SER A 95 -11.78 -1.97 -1.23
N PRO A 96 -12.64 -3.02 -1.27
CA PRO A 96 -12.99 -3.68 -2.52
C PRO A 96 -13.57 -2.73 -3.58
N GLN A 97 -14.32 -1.70 -3.16
CA GLN A 97 -14.93 -0.74 -4.07
C GLN A 97 -13.86 0.10 -4.79
N THR A 98 -12.84 0.55 -4.07
CA THR A 98 -11.72 1.29 -4.67
C THR A 98 -10.91 0.41 -5.61
N PHE A 99 -10.65 -0.84 -5.22
CA PHE A 99 -9.86 -1.81 -6.00
C PHE A 99 -10.68 -2.61 -7.02
N GLY A 100 -11.94 -2.23 -7.26
CA GLY A 100 -12.85 -2.76 -8.27
C GLY A 100 -13.59 -4.04 -7.88
N TYR A 101 -12.99 -4.93 -7.10
CA TYR A 101 -13.64 -6.14 -6.60
C TYR A 101 -12.99 -6.66 -5.30
N ASP A 102 -13.66 -7.61 -4.66
CA ASP A 102 -13.11 -8.34 -3.52
C ASP A 102 -12.39 -9.62 -4.00
N PRO A 103 -11.05 -9.71 -3.94
CA PRO A 103 -10.32 -10.90 -4.37
C PRO A 103 -10.45 -12.09 -3.41
N CYS A 104 -10.90 -11.87 -2.16
CA CYS A 104 -11.08 -12.92 -1.16
C CYS A 104 -12.14 -12.49 -0.13
N PRO A 105 -13.43 -12.77 -0.43
CA PRO A 105 -14.54 -12.48 0.48
C PRO A 105 -14.37 -13.16 1.84
N GLY A 106 -14.70 -12.44 2.91
CA GLY A 106 -14.59 -12.95 4.29
C GLY A 106 -13.19 -12.87 4.90
N VAL A 107 -12.18 -12.49 4.12
CA VAL A 107 -10.82 -12.24 4.60
C VAL A 107 -10.58 -10.73 4.67
N ARG A 108 -10.12 -10.22 5.82
CA ARG A 108 -9.70 -8.81 5.95
C ARG A 108 -8.44 -8.62 5.13
N LYS A 109 -8.42 -7.80 4.10
CA LYS A 109 -7.25 -7.61 3.22
C LYS A 109 -6.43 -6.39 3.66
N TYR A 110 -5.33 -6.17 2.94
CA TYR A 110 -4.55 -4.95 3.00
C TYR A 110 -4.10 -4.55 1.60
N ALA A 111 -3.91 -3.25 1.40
CA ALA A 111 -3.15 -2.73 0.27
C ALA A 111 -1.70 -2.54 0.69
N GLU A 112 -0.76 -2.98 -0.15
CA GLU A 112 0.67 -2.70 -0.02
C GLU A 112 1.14 -1.97 -1.27
N VAL A 113 1.89 -0.89 -1.09
CA VAL A 113 2.41 -0.08 -2.18
C VAL A 113 3.90 0.17 -1.98
N ALA A 114 4.68 -0.16 -2.99
CA ALA A 114 6.05 0.27 -3.13
C ALA A 114 6.12 1.43 -4.13
N TYR A 115 6.72 2.55 -3.73
CA TYR A 115 6.80 3.76 -4.54
C TYR A 115 8.17 4.43 -4.44
N LYS A 116 8.45 5.30 -5.40
CA LYS A 116 9.62 6.19 -5.39
C LYS A 116 9.15 7.63 -5.54
N CYS A 117 9.95 8.56 -5.05
CA CYS A 117 9.76 9.98 -5.30
C CYS A 117 10.72 10.40 -6.42
N ARG A 118 10.20 10.93 -7.52
CA ARG A 118 11.02 11.47 -8.62
C ARG A 118 10.91 13.00 -8.65
N PRO A 119 11.87 13.75 -9.18
CA PRO A 119 11.72 15.20 -9.34
C PRO A 119 10.43 15.52 -10.12
N SER A 120 9.69 16.53 -9.66
CA SER A 120 8.62 17.12 -10.47
C SER A 120 9.24 17.83 -11.67
N GLU A 121 8.66 17.66 -12.85
CA GLU A 121 9.03 18.45 -14.03
C GLU A 121 8.60 19.92 -13.89
#